data_AF-A0A2S9FQ54-F1
#
_entry.id   AF-A0A2S9FQ54-F1
#
_cell.length_a   1.000
_cell.length_b   1.000
_cell.length_c   1.000
_cell.angle_alpha   90.00
_cell.angle_beta   90.00
_cell.angle_gamma   90.00
#
_symmetry.space_group_name_H-M   'P 1'
#
loop_
_entity.id
_entity.type
_entity.pdbx_description
1 polymer ?
#
loop_
_entity_poly.entity_id
_entity_poly.type
_entity_poly.pdbx_seq_one_letter_code
_entity_poly.pdbx_strand_id
1 'polypeptide(L)'
;DPVTLTVGADAEFDAIVARLVDLAYSRVDMVGKRGEFAVRGGILDIFPPTAEHPVRVEFWGDEVSEMRMFAVADQRSIPEIEIDTVIAVPCRELLLTEDVRDRAAA
;
A
#
# COMPACT_ATOMS: atom_id res chain seq x y z
N ASP A 1 0.81 12.85 -4.71
CA ASP A 1 1.33 11.79 -5.61
C ASP A 1 1.13 10.40 -5.05
N PRO A 2 0.69 9.45 -5.90
CA PRO A 2 0.51 8.05 -5.52
C PRO A 2 1.82 7.40 -5.06
N VAL A 3 1.71 6.28 -4.37
CA VAL A 3 2.85 5.39 -4.11
C VAL A 3 2.98 4.42 -5.27
N THR A 4 4.16 4.34 -5.89
CA THR A 4 4.47 3.34 -6.91
C THR A 4 5.56 2.44 -6.38
N LEU A 5 5.31 1.13 -6.33
CA LEU A 5 6.30 0.12 -5.94
C LEU A 5 6.50 -0.81 -7.11
N THR A 6 7.77 -1.07 -7.45
CA THR A 6 8.19 -1.90 -8.57
C THR A 6 9.27 -2.86 -8.10
N VAL A 7 9.19 -4.13 -8.49
CA VAL A 7 10.20 -5.15 -8.16
C VAL A 7 11.59 -4.71 -8.64
N GLY A 8 12.59 -4.85 -7.75
CA GLY A 8 13.98 -4.46 -7.97
C GLY A 8 14.26 -2.96 -7.82
N ALA A 9 13.28 -2.15 -7.41
CA ALA A 9 13.47 -0.73 -7.13
C ALA A 9 13.70 -0.48 -5.64
N ASP A 10 14.54 0.52 -5.33
CA ASP A 10 14.68 1.08 -3.99
C ASP A 10 13.43 1.90 -3.62
N ALA A 11 12.90 1.64 -2.44
CA ALA A 11 11.78 2.29 -1.80
C ALA A 11 11.94 2.23 -0.28
N GLU A 12 12.30 3.36 0.34
CA GLU A 12 12.48 3.46 1.80
C GLU A 12 11.18 3.07 2.53
N PHE A 13 11.23 1.94 3.25
CA PHE A 13 10.03 1.25 3.73
C PHE A 13 9.17 2.13 4.64
N ASP A 14 9.80 2.82 5.59
CA ASP A 14 9.11 3.67 6.56
C ASP A 14 8.47 4.89 5.88
N ALA A 15 9.12 5.45 4.85
CA ALA A 15 8.58 6.56 4.07
C ALA A 15 7.33 6.13 3.26
N ILE A 16 7.34 4.92 2.69
CA ILE A 16 6.17 4.34 2.01
C ILE A 16 5.01 4.17 2.98
N VAL A 17 5.25 3.61 4.16
CA VAL A 17 4.22 3.41 5.18
C VAL A 17 3.59 4.75 5.61
N ALA A 18 4.41 5.77 5.88
CA ALA A 18 3.92 7.11 6.21
C ALA A 18 3.08 7.69 5.07
N ARG A 19 3.55 7.56 3.83
CA ARG A 19 2.86 8.08 2.66
C ARG A 19 1.50 7.42 2.42
N LEU A 20 1.36 6.12 2.69
CA LEU A 20 0.07 5.43 2.58
C LEU A 20 -0.98 6.02 3.55
N VAL A 21 -0.57 6.42 4.76
CA VAL A 21 -1.44 7.11 5.72
C VAL A 21 -1.88 8.47 5.16
N ASP A 22 -0.97 9.25 4.58
CA ASP A 22 -1.29 10.54 3.94
C ASP A 22 -2.26 10.38 2.77
N LEU A 23 -2.16 9.26 2.04
CA LEU A 23 -3.06 8.86 0.96
C LEU A 23 -4.40 8.30 1.47
N ALA A 24 -4.68 8.43 2.77
CA ALA A 24 -5.88 7.98 3.45
C ALA A 24 -6.11 6.46 3.42
N TYR A 25 -5.04 5.67 3.33
CA TYR A 25 -5.13 4.24 3.61
C TYR A 25 -5.23 3.97 5.11
N SER A 26 -5.98 2.95 5.48
CA SER A 26 -6.14 2.52 6.87
C SER A 26 -5.12 1.43 7.20
N ARG A 27 -4.27 1.68 8.21
CA ARG A 27 -3.37 0.66 8.75
C ARG A 27 -4.18 -0.34 9.58
N VAL A 28 -4.07 -1.62 9.25
CA VAL A 28 -4.78 -2.73 9.90
C VAL A 28 -3.83 -3.89 10.17
N ASP A 29 -4.26 -4.84 11.01
CA ASP A 29 -3.48 -6.06 11.27
C ASP A 29 -3.55 -7.07 10.11
N MET A 30 -4.67 -7.07 9.37
CA MET A 30 -4.92 -7.95 8.24
C MET A 30 -5.79 -7.24 7.21
N VAL A 31 -5.33 -7.22 5.97
CA VAL A 31 -6.03 -6.57 4.85
C VAL A 31 -7.26 -7.38 4.45
N GLY A 32 -8.42 -6.74 4.50
CA GLY A 32 -9.71 -7.30 4.10
C GLY A 32 -10.46 -6.48 3.05
N LYS A 33 -10.14 -5.20 2.89
CA LYS A 33 -10.86 -4.28 2.01
C LYS A 33 -9.91 -3.32 1.29
N ARG A 34 -10.40 -2.76 0.20
CA ARG A 34 -9.76 -1.66 -0.54
C ARG A 34 -9.48 -0.48 0.40
N GLY A 35 -8.34 0.16 0.19
CA GLY A 35 -7.86 1.27 1.01
C GLY A 35 -7.26 0.85 2.35
N GLU A 36 -6.99 -0.43 2.56
CA GLU A 36 -6.29 -0.93 3.74
C GLU A 36 -4.84 -1.32 3.39
N PHE A 37 -3.98 -1.26 4.40
CA PHE A 37 -2.65 -1.86 4.34
C PHE A 37 -2.24 -2.46 5.70
N ALA A 38 -1.37 -3.46 5.68
CA ALA A 38 -0.81 -4.09 6.87
C ALA A 38 0.71 -4.23 6.73
N VAL A 39 1.43 -4.16 7.86
CA VAL A 39 2.89 -4.28 7.92
C VAL A 39 3.27 -5.42 8.86
N ARG A 40 4.11 -6.34 8.39
CA ARG A 40 4.60 -7.50 9.15
C ARG A 40 6.08 -7.74 8.85
N GLY A 41 6.97 -7.16 9.66
CA GLY A 41 8.41 -7.16 9.35
C GLY A 41 8.65 -6.43 8.03
N GLY A 42 9.42 -7.04 7.12
CA GLY A 42 9.66 -6.52 5.77
C GLY A 42 8.53 -6.78 4.77
N ILE A 43 7.32 -7.11 5.21
CA ILE A 43 6.17 -7.36 4.33
C ILE A 43 5.16 -6.22 4.46
N LEU A 44 4.76 -5.68 3.31
CA LEU A 44 3.65 -4.75 3.15
C LEU A 44 2.53 -5.42 2.36
N ASP A 45 1.40 -5.68 3.01
CA ASP A 45 0.15 -6.01 2.32
C ASP A 45 -0.60 -4.71 2.06
N ILE A 46 -1.02 -4.48 0.81
CA ILE A 46 -1.76 -3.28 0.43
C ILE A 46 -2.90 -3.61 -0.52
N PHE A 47 -4.05 -2.98 -0.33
CA PHE A 47 -5.19 -3.12 -1.25
C PHE A 47 -5.55 -1.78 -1.88
N PRO A 48 -4.96 -1.42 -3.04
CA PRO A 48 -5.33 -0.19 -3.73
C PRO A 48 -6.81 -0.15 -4.10
N PRO A 49 -7.44 1.04 -4.09
CA PRO A 49 -8.87 1.16 -4.39
C PRO A 49 -9.23 0.74 -5.81
N THR A 50 -8.26 0.74 -6.73
CA THR A 50 -8.42 0.39 -8.15
C THR A 50 -7.97 -1.04 -8.51
N ALA A 51 -7.28 -1.76 -7.62
CA ALA A 51 -6.70 -3.08 -7.93
C ALA A 51 -7.73 -4.20 -7.77
N GLU A 52 -7.72 -5.28 -8.57
CA GLU A 52 -8.69 -6.38 -8.39
C GLU A 52 -8.49 -7.13 -7.06
N HIS A 53 -7.23 -7.43 -6.75
CA HIS A 53 -6.79 -8.13 -5.54
C HIS A 53 -5.79 -7.28 -4.76
N PRO A 54 -5.65 -7.50 -3.43
CA PRO A 54 -4.56 -6.93 -2.68
C PRO A 54 -3.22 -7.53 -3.12
N VAL A 55 -2.16 -6.76 -2.91
CA VAL A 55 -0.79 -7.10 -3.28
C VAL A 55 0.03 -7.21 -1.99
N ARG A 56 0.76 -8.32 -1.85
CA ARG A 56 1.81 -8.50 -0.87
C ARG A 56 3.12 -8.10 -1.51
N VAL A 57 3.80 -7.14 -0.90
CA VAL A 57 5.10 -6.62 -1.31
C VAL A 57 6.11 -7.05 -0.24
N GLU A 58 7.11 -7.82 -0.64
CA GLU A 58 8.23 -8.17 0.22
C GLU A 58 9.40 -7.22 -0.04
N PHE A 59 10.04 -6.82 1.05
CA PHE A 59 11.20 -5.95 1.04
C PHE A 59 12.43 -6.68 1.57
N TRP A 60 13.57 -6.36 0.97
CA TRP A 60 14.90 -6.70 1.48
C TRP A 60 15.66 -5.41 1.80
N GLY A 61 15.60 -4.98 3.06
CA GLY A 61 16.01 -3.62 3.42
C GLY A 61 15.07 -2.60 2.79
N ASP A 62 15.60 -1.73 1.93
CA ASP A 62 14.85 -0.73 1.19
C ASP A 62 14.56 -1.15 -0.26
N GLU A 63 14.86 -2.38 -0.67
CA GLU A 63 14.57 -2.85 -2.03
C GLU A 63 13.28 -3.68 -2.05
N VAL A 64 12.42 -3.47 -3.04
CA VAL A 64 11.26 -4.34 -3.31
C VAL A 64 11.75 -5.65 -3.93
N SER A 65 11.75 -6.74 -3.16
CA SER A 65 12.31 -8.02 -3.61
C SER A 65 11.32 -8.86 -4.39
N GLU A 66 10.06 -8.89 -3.98
CA GLU A 66 9.01 -9.71 -4.60
C GLU A 66 7.65 -9.08 -4.42
N MET A 67 6.76 -9.28 -5.39
CA MET A 67 5.36 -8.87 -5.30
C MET A 67 4.44 -9.97 -5.78
N ARG A 68 3.31 -10.16 -5.09
CA ARG A 68 2.29 -11.14 -5.47
C ARG A 68 0.91 -10.72 -5.04
N MET A 69 -0.08 -11.02 -5.88
CA MET A 69 -1.49 -10.87 -5.49
C MET A 69 -1.91 -11.97 -4.53
N PHE A 70 -2.85 -11.69 -3.63
CA PHE A 70 -3.39 -12.69 -2.72
C PHE A 70 -4.91 -12.58 -2.56
N ALA A 71 -5.56 -13.69 -2.20
CA ALA A 71 -6.99 -13.69 -1.92
C ALA A 71 -7.26 -13.22 -0.48
N VAL A 72 -8.23 -12.31 -0.31
CA VAL A 72 -8.62 -11.83 1.02
C VAL A 72 -9.17 -12.97 1.90
N ALA A 73 -9.89 -13.92 1.30
CA ALA A 73 -10.61 -14.97 2.01
C ALA A 73 -9.70 -15.88 2.85
N ASP A 74 -8.49 -16.18 2.37
CA ASP A 74 -7.56 -17.10 3.01
C ASP A 74 -6.12 -16.55 3.15
N GLN A 75 -5.88 -15.32 2.67
CA GLN A 75 -4.60 -14.63 2.73
C GLN A 75 -3.47 -15.35 1.99
N ARG A 76 -3.82 -16.21 1.02
CA ARG A 76 -2.87 -16.97 0.21
C ARG A 76 -2.64 -16.30 -1.13
N SER A 77 -1.39 -16.40 -1.61
CA SER A 77 -0.99 -15.92 -2.92
C SER A 77 -1.82 -16.59 -4.02
N ILE A 78 -2.10 -15.83 -5.07
CA ILE A 78 -2.75 -16.31 -6.29
C ILE A 78 -1.61 -16.65 -7.28
N PRO A 79 -1.27 -17.93 -7.51
CA PRO A 79 -0.02 -18.31 -8.18
C PRO A 79 0.07 -17.93 -9.66
N GLU A 80 -1.06 -17.65 -10.29
CA GLU A 80 -1.19 -17.49 -11.75
C GLU A 80 -1.02 -16.03 -12.21
N ILE A 81 -0.86 -15.08 -11.28
CA ILE A 81 -0.84 -13.65 -11.58
C ILE A 81 0.47 -13.03 -11.09
N GLU A 82 1.43 -12.91 -12.00
CA GLU A 82 2.67 -12.16 -11.78
C GLU A 82 2.38 -10.65 -11.82
N ILE A 83 3.04 -9.90 -10.93
CA ILE A 83 2.91 -8.44 -10.85
C ILE A 83 4.27 -7.83 -10.52
N ASP A 84 4.75 -6.97 -11.41
CA ASP A 84 6.03 -6.28 -11.22
C ASP A 84 5.85 -4.87 -10.64
N THR A 85 4.65 -4.30 -10.70
CA THR A 85 4.39 -2.93 -10.25
C THR A 85 2.99 -2.75 -9.71
N VAL A 86 2.87 -2.02 -8.60
CA VAL A 86 1.60 -1.58 -8.01
C VAL A 86 1.61 -0.07 -7.86
N ILE A 87 0.48 0.56 -8.19
CA ILE A 87 0.25 1.99 -8.02
C ILE A 87 -0.88 2.18 -7.00
N ALA A 88 -0.51 2.67 -5.82
CA ALA A 88 -1.41 2.99 -4.73
C ALA A 88 -1.84 4.46 -4.83
N VAL A 89 -3.00 4.66 -5.44
CA VAL A 89 -3.66 5.97 -5.57
C VAL A 89 -4.38 6.36 -4.27
N PRO A 90 -4.58 7.67 -4.00
CA PRO A 90 -5.26 8.09 -2.78
C PRO A 90 -6.69 7.55 -2.65
N CYS A 91 -7.08 7.22 -1.42
CA CYS A 91 -8.40 6.65 -1.09
C CYS A 91 -9.50 7.70 -0.87
N ARG A 92 -9.15 8.99 -0.88
CA ARG A 92 -10.08 10.11 -0.74
C ARG A 92 -9.75 11.21 -1.76
N GLU A 93 -10.78 11.85 -2.30
CA GLU A 93 -10.64 12.98 -3.21
C GLU A 93 -10.03 14.22 -2.52
N LEU A 94 -10.20 14.34 -1.20
CA LEU A 94 -9.63 15.41 -0.38
C LEU A 94 -8.69 14.79 0.66
N LEU A 95 -7.40 15.07 0.52
CA LEU A 95 -6.36 14.58 1.43
C LEU A 95 -6.17 15.56 2.58
N LEU A 96 -5.98 15.03 3.79
CA LEU A 96 -5.74 15.80 5.01
C LEU A 96 -4.27 16.27 5.06
N THR A 97 -3.94 17.22 4.21
CA THR A 97 -2.66 17.94 4.26
C THR A 97 -2.64 18.93 5.43
N GLU A 98 -1.46 19.41 5.82
CA GLU A 98 -1.32 20.48 6.83
C GLU A 98 -2.14 21.72 6.45
N ASP A 99 -2.05 22.16 5.18
CA ASP A 99 -2.87 23.26 4.65
C ASP A 99 -4.38 23.07 4.84
N VAL A 100 -4.89 21.84 4.68
CA VAL A 100 -6.32 21.54 4.87
C VAL A 100 -6.69 21.59 6.35
N ARG A 101 -5.81 21.15 7.25
CA ARG A 101 -6.03 21.23 8.70
C ARG A 101 -6.04 22.68 9.18
N ASP A 102 -5.11 23.50 8.71
CA ASP A 102 -5.01 24.91 9.09
C ASP A 102 -6.24 25.72 8.66
N ARG A 103 -6.79 25.43 7.46
CA ARG A 103 -8.03 26.06 6.98
C ARG A 103 -9.29 25.62 7.73
N ALA A 104 -9.32 24.41 8.28
CA ALA A 104 -10.46 23.91 9.04
C ALA A 104 -10.46 24.41 10.50
N ALA A 105 -9.32 24.89 11.00
CA ALA A 105 -9.16 25.44 12.35
C ALA A 105 -9.43 26.96 12.43
N ALA A 106 -9.64 27.62 11.29
CA ALA A 106 -9.99 29.04 11.16
C ALA A 106 -11.50 29.23 11.00
#